data_AF-A0A1I8EF72-F1
#
_entry.id   AF-A0A1I8EF72-F1
#
_cell.length_a   1.000
_cell.length_b   1.000
_cell.length_c   1.000
_cell.angle_alpha   90.00
_cell.angle_beta   90.00
_cell.angle_gamma   90.00
#
_symmetry.space_group_name_H-M   'P 1'
#
loop_
_entity.id
_entity.type
_entity.pdbx_description
1 polymer ?
#
loop_
_entity_poly.entity_id
_entity_poly.type
_entity_poly.pdbx_seq_one_letter_code
_entity_poly.pdbx_strand_id
1 'polypeptide(L)'
;TNLTLVDGLSCGEQSFSASSADLGFLHIIQRIAILAPLSLFYVYIDISDDHTAKIQLRTPNGSPLILYSSLSATASEWQTLDVLTKRIYVVPVYSSDADIIPTVVITACNNADIIFQ
;
A
#
# COMPACT_ATOMS: atom_id res chain seq x y z
N THR A 1 -32.24 9.50 -13.60
CA THR A 1 -32.03 8.53 -12.51
C THR A 1 -31.11 9.18 -11.50
N ASN A 2 -31.63 9.52 -10.32
CA ASN A 2 -30.84 10.10 -9.24
C ASN A 2 -29.96 9.00 -8.63
N LEU A 3 -28.64 9.17 -8.68
CA LEU A 3 -27.69 8.39 -7.91
C LEU A 3 -27.59 9.04 -6.53
N THR A 4 -28.26 8.45 -5.54
CA THR A 4 -27.98 8.73 -4.14
C THR A 4 -26.76 7.92 -3.75
N LEU A 5 -25.63 8.61 -3.55
CA LEU A 5 -24.39 8.06 -3.02
C LEU A 5 -24.64 7.76 -1.53
N VAL A 6 -24.97 6.51 -1.21
CA VAL A 6 -25.21 6.06 0.16
C VAL A 6 -23.84 5.77 0.79
N ASP A 7 -23.60 6.42 1.93
CA ASP A 7 -22.46 6.40 2.84
C ASP A 7 -21.02 6.20 2.32
N GLY A 8 -20.22 7.24 2.57
CA GLY A 8 -18.87 7.41 2.06
C GLY A 8 -17.90 6.30 2.46
N LEU A 9 -17.01 5.99 1.52
CA LEU A 9 -15.80 5.19 1.69
C LEU A 9 -15.09 5.60 3.00
N SER A 10 -15.18 4.75 4.04
CA SER A 10 -14.53 5.03 5.32
C SER A 10 -13.03 4.74 5.19
N CYS A 11 -12.24 5.80 5.15
CA CYS A 11 -10.79 5.74 5.01
C CYS A 11 -10.10 6.02 6.35
N GLY A 12 -9.13 5.19 6.69
CA GLY A 12 -8.30 5.35 7.89
C GLY A 12 -6.82 5.26 7.57
N GLU A 13 -6.01 5.99 8.33
CA GLU A 13 -4.57 5.77 8.34
C GLU A 13 -4.24 4.54 9.18
N GLN A 14 -3.38 3.68 8.65
CA GLN A 14 -2.88 2.50 9.32
C GLN A 14 -1.35 2.47 9.17
N SER A 15 -0.64 1.96 10.18
CA SER A 15 0.80 1.78 10.10
C SER A 15 1.21 0.40 10.60
N PHE A 16 2.26 -0.16 10.00
CA PHE A 16 2.81 -1.45 10.37
C PHE A 16 4.33 -1.45 10.20
N SER A 17 5.03 -2.03 11.17
CA SER A 17 6.50 -2.14 11.17
C SER A 17 6.93 -3.51 10.68
N ALA A 18 6.76 -3.76 9.39
CA ALA A 18 7.10 -5.00 8.73
C ALA A 18 7.28 -4.80 7.22
N SER A 19 8.03 -5.70 6.57
CA SER A 19 8.16 -5.73 5.10
C SER A 19 6.89 -6.24 4.42
N SER A 20 5.91 -6.75 5.16
CA SER A 20 4.62 -7.15 4.64
C SER A 20 3.51 -7.00 5.67
N ALA A 21 2.29 -6.70 5.23
CA ALA A 21 1.10 -6.71 6.06
C ALA A 21 -0.06 -7.43 5.36
N ASP A 22 -0.81 -8.20 6.16
CA ASP A 22 -2.12 -8.72 5.78
C ASP A 22 -3.21 -7.81 6.38
N LEU A 23 -4.07 -7.28 5.52
CA LEU A 23 -5.15 -6.38 5.89
C LEU A 23 -6.42 -7.16 6.31
N GLY A 24 -6.39 -8.49 6.23
CA GLY A 24 -7.49 -9.40 6.59
C GLY A 24 -8.61 -9.46 5.55
N PHE A 25 -8.93 -8.33 4.93
CA PHE A 25 -9.95 -8.18 3.88
C PHE A 25 -9.43 -7.27 2.75
N LEU A 26 -10.15 -7.23 1.63
CA LEU A 26 -9.81 -6.34 0.52
C LEU A 26 -10.07 -4.87 0.90
N HIS A 27 -9.03 -4.05 0.75
CA HIS A 27 -9.09 -2.61 0.96
C HIS A 27 -8.59 -1.88 -0.29
N ILE A 28 -9.12 -0.67 -0.52
CA ILE A 28 -8.54 0.25 -1.48
C ILE A 28 -7.46 1.05 -0.75
N ILE A 29 -6.23 0.99 -1.25
CA ILE A 29 -5.12 1.79 -0.74
C ILE A 29 -5.01 3.06 -1.58
N GLN A 30 -5.29 4.19 -0.95
CA GLN A 30 -5.24 5.50 -1.60
C GLN A 30 -3.86 6.15 -1.52
N ARG A 31 -3.12 5.89 -0.44
CA ARG A 31 -1.81 6.51 -0.21
C ARG A 31 -0.91 5.54 0.53
N ILE A 32 0.38 5.63 0.25
CA ILE A 32 1.43 4.87 0.95
C ILE A 32 2.66 5.76 1.18
N ALA A 33 3.33 5.55 2.30
CA ALA A 33 4.63 6.11 2.62
C ALA A 33 5.47 5.07 3.37
N ILE A 34 6.80 5.21 3.31
CA ILE A 34 7.73 4.33 4.02
C ILE A 34 8.58 5.16 4.97
N LEU A 35 8.64 4.72 6.22
CA LEU A 35 9.52 5.23 7.25
C LEU A 35 10.64 4.24 7.53
N ALA A 36 11.86 4.63 7.21
CA ALA A 36 13.07 3.82 7.38
C ALA A 36 14.31 4.71 7.24
N PRO A 37 15.52 4.24 7.58
CA PRO A 37 16.75 4.84 7.09
C PRO A 37 16.69 5.05 5.57
N LEU A 38 17.35 6.11 5.07
CA LEU A 38 17.29 6.53 3.66
C LEU A 38 17.61 5.36 2.73
N SER A 39 16.59 4.91 2.01
CA SER A 39 16.60 3.74 1.14
C SER A 39 15.45 3.81 0.14
N LEU A 40 15.42 2.86 -0.79
CA LEU A 40 14.41 2.75 -1.84
C LEU A 40 13.70 1.40 -1.71
N PHE A 41 12.40 1.38 -1.97
CA PHE A 41 11.60 0.17 -1.89
C PHE A 41 10.71 -0.02 -3.11
N TYR A 42 10.63 -1.26 -3.59
CA TYR A 42 9.56 -1.70 -4.48
C TYR A 42 8.32 -2.07 -3.67
N VAL A 43 7.15 -1.84 -4.27
CA VAL A 43 5.86 -2.22 -3.69
C VAL A 43 5.23 -3.33 -4.51
N TYR A 44 4.77 -4.36 -3.82
CA TYR A 44 3.96 -5.43 -4.38
C TYR A 44 2.65 -5.55 -3.60
N ILE A 45 1.62 -6.00 -4.29
CA ILE A 45 0.32 -6.30 -3.72
C ILE A 45 -0.06 -7.75 -3.97
N ASP A 46 -1.00 -8.25 -3.18
CA ASP A 46 -1.66 -9.53 -3.40
C ASP A 46 -3.15 -9.39 -3.06
N ILE A 47 -3.98 -9.84 -3.99
CA ILE A 47 -5.45 -9.77 -3.94
C ILE A 47 -6.02 -11.14 -3.58
N SER A 48 -5.25 -12.21 -3.78
CA SER A 48 -5.68 -13.60 -3.69
C SER A 48 -5.62 -14.15 -2.26
N ASP A 49 -6.55 -15.06 -1.95
CA ASP A 49 -6.53 -15.83 -0.71
C ASP A 49 -5.50 -16.97 -0.73
N ASP A 50 -5.06 -17.39 -1.92
CA ASP A 50 -4.11 -18.49 -2.10
C ASP A 50 -2.64 -18.04 -2.06
N HIS A 51 -2.38 -16.73 -2.03
CA HIS A 51 -1.06 -16.10 -1.94
C HIS A 51 -0.10 -16.44 -3.07
N THR A 52 -0.64 -16.86 -4.21
CA THR A 52 0.17 -17.44 -5.27
C THR A 52 0.87 -16.40 -6.14
N ALA A 53 0.37 -15.15 -6.20
CA ALA A 53 0.89 -14.14 -7.13
C ALA A 53 1.05 -12.75 -6.48
N LYS A 54 2.31 -12.37 -6.21
CA LYS A 54 2.67 -10.97 -5.91
C LYS A 54 2.66 -10.15 -7.20
N ILE A 55 1.90 -9.07 -7.22
CA ILE A 55 1.82 -8.14 -8.35
C ILE A 55 2.67 -6.92 -8.02
N GLN A 56 3.71 -6.66 -8.83
CA GLN A 56 4.52 -5.45 -8.68
C GLN A 56 3.72 -4.23 -9.13
N LEU A 57 3.61 -3.23 -8.27
CA LEU A 57 3.00 -1.95 -8.66
C LEU A 57 3.92 -1.22 -9.64
N ARG A 58 3.30 -0.57 -10.63
CA ARG A 58 4.00 0.14 -11.70
C ARG A 58 3.48 1.57 -11.80
N THR A 59 4.37 2.47 -12.20
CA THR A 59 4.01 3.84 -12.58
C THR A 59 3.24 3.82 -13.91
N PRO A 60 2.54 4.92 -14.28
CA PRO A 60 1.74 4.97 -15.52
C PRO A 60 2.54 4.71 -16.80
N ASN A 61 3.85 4.96 -16.79
CA ASN A 61 4.76 4.65 -17.91
C ASN A 61 5.22 3.18 -17.95
N GLY A 62 4.73 2.32 -17.04
CA GLY A 62 5.05 0.90 -16.97
C GLY A 62 6.31 0.53 -16.18
N SER A 63 7.09 1.50 -15.70
CA SER A 63 8.23 1.21 -14.82
C SER A 63 7.76 0.75 -13.43
N PRO A 64 8.58 -0.02 -12.69
CA PRO A 64 8.27 -0.34 -11.30
C PRO A 64 8.05 0.91 -10.45
N LEU A 65 7.05 0.87 -9.57
CA LEU A 65 6.86 1.91 -8.56
C LEU A 65 7.96 1.79 -7.51
N ILE A 66 8.67 2.90 -7.28
CA ILE A 66 9.72 3.02 -6.26
C ILE A 66 9.26 4.05 -5.24
N LEU A 67 9.32 3.68 -3.96
CA LEU A 67 9.08 4.59 -2.84
C LEU A 67 10.41 4.95 -2.18
N TYR A 68 10.59 6.24 -1.93
CA TYR A 68 11.68 6.77 -1.12
C TYR A 68 11.27 6.70 0.35
N SER A 69 12.14 6.20 1.22
CA SER A 69 11.89 6.26 2.66
C SER A 69 12.23 7.63 3.24
N SER A 70 11.48 7.99 4.28
CA SER A 70 11.75 9.17 5.11
C SER A 70 12.03 8.75 6.55
N LEU A 71 12.72 9.61 7.30
CA LEU A 71 13.02 9.35 8.73
C LEU A 71 11.83 9.68 9.66
N SER A 72 10.84 10.44 9.18
CA SER A 72 9.66 10.82 9.97
C SER A 72 8.40 10.94 9.11
N ALA A 73 7.24 10.69 9.73
CA ALA A 73 5.93 10.80 9.09
C ALA A 73 5.66 12.21 8.53
N THR A 74 6.17 13.25 9.19
CA THR A 74 6.03 14.64 8.78
C THR A 74 6.86 15.01 7.56
N ALA A 75 7.93 14.26 7.28
CA ALA A 75 8.78 14.42 6.11
C ALA A 75 8.54 13.30 5.07
N SER A 76 7.49 12.50 5.25
CA SER A 76 7.17 11.41 4.34
C SER A 76 6.77 11.93 2.97
N GLU A 77 7.42 11.39 1.94
CA GLU A 77 6.94 11.52 0.58
C GLU A 77 5.81 10.52 0.36
N TRP A 78 4.58 11.03 0.40
CA TRP A 78 3.40 10.22 0.18
C TRP A 78 3.21 9.94 -1.30
N GLN A 79 3.14 8.67 -1.66
CA GLN A 79 2.72 8.26 -2.98
C GLN A 79 1.21 8.04 -3.00
N THR A 80 0.52 8.76 -3.88
CA THR A 80 -0.88 8.48 -4.19
C THR A 80 -0.98 7.20 -5.00
N LEU A 81 -1.90 6.34 -4.59
CA LEU A 81 -2.27 5.09 -5.21
C LEU A 81 -3.79 5.06 -5.43
N ASP A 82 -4.25 4.04 -6.13
CA ASP A 82 -5.66 3.63 -6.19
C ASP A 82 -5.67 2.13 -6.49
N VAL A 83 -5.28 1.32 -5.50
CA VAL A 83 -5.06 -0.12 -5.68
C VAL A 83 -5.88 -0.93 -4.70
N LEU A 84 -6.59 -1.93 -5.22
CA LEU A 84 -7.31 -2.92 -4.43
C LEU A 84 -6.33 -4.01 -3.99
N THR A 85 -6.23 -4.26 -2.68
CA THR A 85 -5.35 -5.32 -2.17
C THR A 85 -5.83 -5.88 -0.83
N LYS A 86 -5.45 -7.14 -0.57
CA LYS A 86 -5.56 -7.79 0.75
C LYS A 86 -4.23 -7.75 1.49
N ARG A 87 -3.10 -7.79 0.76
CA ARG A 87 -1.76 -7.73 1.35
C ARG A 87 -0.84 -6.76 0.65
N ILE A 88 0.07 -6.17 1.40
CA ILE A 88 1.11 -5.28 0.88
C ILE A 88 2.46 -5.90 1.21
N TYR A 89 3.39 -5.82 0.26
CA TYR A 89 4.79 -6.16 0.46
C TYR A 89 5.66 -4.99 0.03
N VAL A 90 6.66 -4.67 0.85
CA VAL A 90 7.71 -3.72 0.51
C VAL A 90 9.05 -4.44 0.53
N VAL A 91 9.83 -4.24 -0.52
CA VAL A 91 11.12 -4.92 -0.72
C VAL A 91 12.19 -3.87 -1.01
N PRO A 92 13.30 -3.82 -0.27
CA PRO A 92 14.41 -2.93 -0.57
C PRO A 92 14.90 -3.12 -2.01
N VAL A 93 15.12 -2.02 -2.73
CA VAL A 93 15.69 -2.04 -4.10
C VAL A 93 17.15 -2.50 -4.06
N TYR A 94 17.88 -2.07 -3.03
CA TYR A 94 19.26 -2.48 -2.80
C TYR A 94 19.31 -3.54 -1.70
N SER A 95 19.98 -4.66 -1.98
CA SER A 95 20.34 -5.63 -0.96
C SER A 95 21.47 -5.05 -0.11
N SER A 96 21.17 -4.66 1.13
CA SER A 96 22.20 -4.37 2.14
C SER A 96 22.28 -5.50 3.15
N ASP A 97 23.47 -5.75 3.70
CA ASP A 97 23.66 -6.69 4.82
C ASP A 97 22.92 -6.24 6.10
N ALA A 98 22.44 -4.99 6.14
CA ALA A 98 21.56 -4.50 7.18
C ALA A 98 20.11 -4.90 6.89
N ASP A 99 19.51 -5.68 7.78
CA ASP A 99 18.08 -5.96 7.79
C ASP A 99 17.30 -4.68 8.12
N ILE A 100 16.87 -3.95 7.09
CA ILE A 100 16.02 -2.77 7.26
C ILE A 100 14.58 -3.26 7.49
N ILE A 101 14.04 -2.99 8.68
CA ILE A 101 12.62 -3.18 8.98
C ILE A 101 11.91 -1.83 8.79
N PRO A 102 11.18 -1.61 7.69
CA PRO A 102 10.46 -0.37 7.46
C PRO A 102 9.18 -0.32 8.31
N THR A 103 8.77 0.90 8.66
CA THR A 103 7.38 1.19 9.02
C THR A 103 6.67 1.70 7.78
N VAL A 104 5.68 0.95 7.31
CA VAL A 104 4.84 1.37 6.19
C VAL A 104 3.60 2.05 6.75
N VAL A 105 3.25 3.20 6.18
CA VAL A 105 2.05 3.95 6.53
C VAL A 105 1.15 4.00 5.31
N ILE A 106 -0.12 3.65 5.47
CA ILE A 106 -1.10 3.62 4.39
C ILE A 106 -2.36 4.39 4.77
N THR A 107 -3.01 4.98 3.77
CA THR A 107 -4.42 5.35 3.85
C THR A 107 -5.21 4.24 3.17
N ALA A 108 -5.91 3.44 3.98
CA ALA A 108 -6.73 2.33 3.52
C ALA A 108 -8.19 2.65 3.71
N CYS A 109 -8.99 2.34 2.70
CA CYS A 109 -10.42 2.55 2.72
C CYS A 109 -11.15 1.23 2.68
N ASN A 110 -12.18 1.11 3.53
CA ASN A 110 -13.06 -0.04 3.51
C ASN A 110 -13.88 -0.02 2.23
N ASN A 111 -13.93 -1.15 1.52
CA ASN A 111 -14.92 -1.36 0.47
C ASN A 111 -16.28 -1.60 1.12
N ALA A 112 -16.98 -0.52 1.47
CA ALA A 112 -18.31 -0.62 2.07
C ALA A 112 -19.41 -0.99 1.06
N ASP A 113 -19.19 -0.84 -0.26
CA ASP A 113 -20.25 -1.10 -1.25
C ASP A 113 -19.71 -1.64 -2.60
N ILE A 114 -19.41 -2.93 -2.64
CA ILE A 114 -19.56 -3.69 -3.90
C ILE A 114 -20.60 -4.78 -3.63
N ILE A 115 -21.86 -4.36 -3.55
CA ILE A 115 -22.99 -5.27 -3.74
C ILE A 115 -23.16 -5.41 -5.25
N PHE A 116 -22.70 -6.53 -5.82
CA PHE A 116 -23.16 -6.94 -7.15
C PHE A 116 -24.64 -7.31 -7.02
N GLN A 117 -25.54 -6.41 -7.41
CA GLN A 117 -26.93 -6.77 -7.74
C GLN A 117 -27.04 -7.29 -9.16
#